data_AF-A0A183ERN4-F1
#
_entry.id   AF-A0A183ERN4-F1
#
_cell.length_a   1.000
_cell.length_b   1.000
_cell.length_c   1.000
_cell.angle_alpha   90.00
_cell.angle_beta   90.00
_cell.angle_gamma   90.00
#
_symmetry.space_group_name_H-M   'P 1'
#
loop_
_entity.id
_entity.type
_entity.pdbx_description
1 polymer ?
#
loop_
_entity_poly.entity_id
_entity_poly.type
_entity_poly.pdbx_seq_one_letter_code
_entity_poly.pdbx_strand_id
1 'polypeptide(L)'
;LTNVTTSPRRKVQKLSGDDSGSMETNDYENGNSGILFENDTKAVIWGQQIKAVQGMLDFDFVCGRKEPSVVASTYPFTGDHKQKFYFGHKFSAIFEILIPAYKMMKDAFNAHPDASVLISFASLRSVFETVREALEYSQIRVIAIIAEGVPENQTRRLIK
;
A
#
# COMPACT_ATOMS: atom_id res chain seq x y z
N LEU A 1 -26.62 -11.75 -20.89
CA LEU A 1 -27.01 -12.45 -19.64
C LEU A 1 -26.01 -12.05 -18.56
N THR A 2 -26.37 -11.04 -17.77
CA THR A 2 -25.50 -10.35 -16.80
C THR A 2 -25.75 -10.92 -15.41
N ASN A 3 -24.78 -11.68 -14.87
CA ASN A 3 -24.80 -12.07 -13.46
C ASN A 3 -23.78 -11.23 -12.70
N VAL A 4 -24.29 -10.17 -12.06
CA VAL A 4 -23.59 -9.40 -11.04
C VAL A 4 -23.72 -10.18 -9.74
N THR A 5 -22.66 -10.87 -9.33
CA THR A 5 -22.55 -11.42 -7.96
C THR A 5 -21.71 -10.44 -7.15
N THR A 6 -22.34 -9.35 -6.69
CA THR A 6 -21.81 -8.56 -5.58
C THR A 6 -22.24 -9.22 -4.29
N SER A 7 -21.28 -9.60 -3.46
CA SER A 7 -21.51 -10.05 -2.09
C SER A 7 -22.34 -9.00 -1.33
N PRO A 8 -23.34 -9.39 -0.51
CA PRO A 8 -24.19 -8.42 0.15
C PRO A 8 -23.40 -7.52 1.10
N ARG A 9 -23.67 -6.21 1.03
CA ARG A 9 -23.28 -5.22 2.03
C ARG A 9 -23.79 -5.72 3.39
N ARG A 10 -22.89 -6.11 4.28
CA ARG A 10 -23.24 -6.54 5.64
C ARG A 10 -23.85 -5.34 6.35
N LYS A 11 -25.19 -5.26 6.38
CA LYS A 11 -25.91 -4.34 7.27
C LYS A 11 -25.56 -4.76 8.69
N VAL A 12 -24.97 -3.85 9.46
CA VAL A 12 -24.83 -4.01 10.90
C VAL A 12 -26.25 -4.11 11.46
N GLN A 13 -26.64 -5.32 11.84
CA GLN A 13 -27.94 -5.60 12.42
C GLN A 13 -27.86 -5.23 13.90
N LYS A 14 -28.61 -4.20 14.30
CA LYS A 14 -28.73 -3.77 15.69
C LYS A 14 -29.55 -4.84 16.42
N LEU A 15 -28.86 -5.71 17.15
CA LEU A 15 -29.46 -6.67 18.07
C LEU A 15 -29.63 -5.98 19.42
N SER A 16 -30.88 -5.80 19.83
CA SER A 16 -31.30 -5.37 21.15
C SER A 16 -31.20 -6.54 22.13
N GLY A 17 -30.40 -6.39 23.18
CA GLY A 17 -30.33 -7.29 24.32
C GLY A 17 -29.61 -6.60 25.47
N ASP A 18 -30.33 -6.32 26.54
CA ASP A 18 -29.81 -5.86 27.83
C ASP A 18 -28.82 -6.90 28.39
N ASP A 19 -27.58 -6.48 28.65
CA ASP A 19 -26.84 -6.97 29.81
C ASP A 19 -25.79 -5.94 30.23
N SER A 20 -25.74 -5.70 31.53
CA SER A 20 -24.98 -4.64 32.21
C SER A 20 -23.48 -4.94 32.24
N GLY A 21 -22.70 -4.11 31.56
CA GLY A 21 -21.23 -4.08 31.66
C GLY A 21 -20.68 -2.91 30.86
N SER A 22 -20.53 -1.74 31.49
CA SER A 22 -19.96 -0.54 30.87
C SER A 22 -18.47 -0.73 30.63
N MET A 23 -18.10 -1.14 29.41
CA MET A 23 -16.75 -0.98 28.90
C MET A 23 -16.73 0.32 28.10
N GLU A 24 -16.26 1.39 28.72
CA GLU A 24 -16.04 2.67 28.04
C GLU A 24 -14.93 2.49 27.01
N THR A 25 -15.31 2.21 25.76
CA THR A 25 -14.43 2.46 24.63
C THR A 25 -14.42 3.95 24.39
N ASN A 26 -13.34 4.61 24.82
CA ASN A 26 -13.02 5.95 24.38
C ASN A 26 -12.81 5.91 22.86
N ASP A 27 -13.91 6.13 22.13
CA ASP A 27 -13.91 6.33 20.70
C ASP A 27 -13.11 7.60 20.43
N TYR A 28 -11.88 7.42 19.94
CA TYR A 28 -11.12 8.48 19.32
C TYR A 28 -11.90 8.96 18.09
N GLU A 29 -12.66 10.03 18.28
CA GLU A 29 -13.14 10.90 17.21
C GLU A 29 -11.94 11.50 16.49
N ASN A 30 -11.37 10.74 15.56
CA ASN A 30 -10.58 11.30 14.48
C ASN A 30 -10.98 10.54 13.22
N GLY A 31 -11.41 11.27 12.18
CA GLY A 31 -12.15 10.79 11.01
C GLY A 31 -11.43 9.81 10.07
N ASN A 32 -10.59 8.93 10.60
CA ASN A 32 -10.02 7.80 9.90
C ASN A 32 -10.94 6.60 10.13
N SER A 33 -11.87 6.36 9.20
CA SER A 33 -12.48 5.03 9.08
C SER A 33 -11.33 4.03 9.15
N GLY A 34 -11.27 3.18 10.20
CA GLY A 34 -10.09 2.38 10.58
C GLY A 34 -9.62 1.32 9.56
N ILE A 35 -10.05 1.45 8.32
CA ILE A 35 -9.70 0.66 7.17
C ILE A 35 -8.48 1.28 6.50
N LEU A 36 -7.36 0.56 6.55
CA LEU A 36 -6.09 1.01 5.95
C LEU A 36 -5.94 0.60 4.48
N PHE A 37 -6.53 -0.54 4.09
CA PHE A 37 -6.39 -1.13 2.77
C PHE A 37 -7.74 -1.61 2.23
N GLU A 38 -7.94 -1.40 0.93
CA GLU A 38 -9.12 -1.77 0.16
C GLU A 38 -8.69 -2.38 -1.19
N ASN A 39 -9.64 -2.94 -1.94
CA ASN A 39 -9.37 -3.63 -3.21
C ASN A 39 -8.78 -2.74 -4.33
N ASP A 40 -8.89 -1.42 -4.19
CA ASP A 40 -8.41 -0.40 -5.11
C ASP A 40 -7.12 0.26 -4.62
N THR A 41 -6.61 -0.13 -3.45
CA THR A 41 -5.43 0.50 -2.85
C THR A 41 -4.20 0.34 -3.73
N LYS A 42 -3.55 1.49 -4.01
CA LYS A 42 -2.34 1.59 -4.81
C LYS A 42 -1.13 1.93 -3.95
N ALA A 43 -0.03 1.24 -4.25
CA ALA A 43 1.23 1.35 -3.53
C ALA A 43 2.39 1.75 -4.46
N VAL A 44 3.28 2.58 -3.93
CA VAL A 44 4.62 2.82 -4.46
C VAL A 44 5.61 2.03 -3.62
N ILE A 45 6.60 1.41 -4.27
CA ILE A 45 7.67 0.66 -3.59
C ILE A 45 8.95 1.50 -3.59
N TRP A 46 9.51 1.77 -2.42
CA TRP A 46 10.88 2.28 -2.34
C TRP A 46 11.87 1.12 -2.35
N GLY A 47 12.76 1.09 -3.34
CA GLY A 47 13.74 0.02 -3.53
C GLY A 47 13.52 -0.84 -4.78
N GLN A 48 14.55 -1.58 -5.19
CA GLN A 48 14.51 -2.48 -6.35
C GLN A 48 14.14 -3.92 -5.95
N GLN A 49 12.97 -4.11 -5.34
CA GLN A 49 12.54 -5.43 -4.86
C GLN A 49 11.65 -6.16 -5.86
N ILE A 50 12.22 -6.56 -7.00
CA ILE A 50 11.48 -7.21 -8.11
C ILE A 50 10.69 -8.44 -7.64
N LYS A 51 11.30 -9.29 -6.80
CA LYS A 51 10.62 -10.49 -6.28
C LYS A 51 9.43 -10.16 -5.39
N ALA A 52 9.55 -9.14 -4.55
CA ALA A 52 8.46 -8.72 -3.67
C ALA A 52 7.31 -8.10 -4.47
N VAL A 53 7.62 -7.24 -5.44
CA VAL A 53 6.64 -6.67 -6.36
C VAL A 53 5.89 -7.77 -7.11
N GLN A 54 6.61 -8.73 -7.71
CA GLN A 54 5.97 -9.85 -8.40
C GLN A 54 5.07 -10.66 -7.46
N GLY A 55 5.51 -10.96 -6.23
CA GLY A 55 4.69 -11.65 -5.24
C GLY A 55 3.42 -10.89 -4.85
N MET A 56 3.48 -9.55 -4.76
CA MET A 56 2.30 -8.72 -4.54
C MET A 56 1.32 -8.79 -5.72
N LEU A 57 1.84 -8.76 -6.96
CA LEU A 57 1.02 -8.87 -8.17
C LEU A 57 0.39 -10.26 -8.33
N ASP A 58 1.11 -11.31 -7.95
CA ASP A 58 0.61 -12.68 -7.93
C ASP A 58 -0.53 -12.81 -6.91
N PHE A 59 -0.35 -12.22 -5.72
CA PHE A 59 -1.39 -12.15 -4.69
C PHE A 59 -2.61 -11.37 -5.17
N ASP A 60 -2.42 -10.20 -5.76
CA ASP A 60 -3.49 -9.39 -6.32
C ASP A 60 -4.33 -10.18 -7.34
N PHE A 61 -3.66 -10.94 -8.21
CA PHE A 61 -4.33 -11.78 -9.19
C PHE A 61 -5.13 -12.93 -8.55
N VAL A 62 -4.54 -13.65 -7.59
CA VAL A 62 -5.22 -14.75 -6.88
C VAL A 62 -6.41 -14.22 -6.07
N CYS A 63 -6.32 -13.00 -5.55
CA CYS A 63 -7.44 -12.30 -4.90
C CYS A 63 -8.50 -11.77 -5.87
N GLY A 64 -8.32 -11.95 -7.18
CA GLY A 64 -9.26 -11.50 -8.21
C GLY A 64 -9.31 -9.98 -8.38
N ARG A 65 -8.23 -9.26 -8.02
CA ARG A 65 -8.15 -7.82 -8.28
C ARG A 65 -8.08 -7.56 -9.78
N LYS A 66 -8.78 -6.52 -10.21
CA LYS A 66 -8.82 -6.11 -11.62
C LYS A 66 -7.55 -5.39 -12.06
N GLU A 67 -6.85 -4.77 -11.11
CA GLU A 67 -5.70 -3.92 -11.34
C GLU A 67 -4.61 -4.23 -10.31
N PRO A 68 -3.33 -4.03 -10.67
CA PRO A 68 -2.22 -4.24 -9.76
C PRO A 68 -2.28 -3.29 -8.55
N SER A 69 -1.84 -3.77 -7.39
CA SER A 69 -1.59 -2.96 -6.19
C SER A 69 -0.41 -2.03 -6.38
N VAL A 70 0.66 -2.52 -7.01
CA VAL A 70 1.89 -1.76 -7.22
C VAL A 70 1.77 -0.98 -8.52
N VAL A 71 1.85 0.34 -8.43
CA VAL A 71 1.73 1.24 -9.59
C VAL A 71 3.06 1.82 -10.02
N ALA A 72 4.01 1.94 -9.09
CA ALA A 72 5.35 2.44 -9.36
C ALA A 72 6.36 1.91 -8.34
N SER A 73 7.64 2.00 -8.70
CA SER A 73 8.75 1.94 -7.75
C SER A 73 9.59 3.21 -7.80
N THR A 74 10.33 3.48 -6.75
CA THR A 74 11.30 4.57 -6.70
C THR A 74 12.64 4.11 -6.13
N TYR A 75 13.73 4.51 -6.78
CA TYR A 75 15.08 4.18 -6.32
C TYR A 75 16.11 5.22 -6.81
N PRO A 76 16.77 5.97 -5.91
CA PRO A 76 17.56 7.14 -6.29
C PRO A 76 18.88 6.82 -7.02
N PHE A 77 19.34 5.58 -6.95
CA PHE A 77 20.62 5.15 -7.53
C PHE A 77 20.47 4.61 -8.96
N THR A 78 19.26 4.63 -9.53
CA THR A 78 19.01 4.19 -10.90
C THR A 78 18.19 5.26 -11.62
N GLY A 79 18.46 5.45 -12.91
CA GLY A 79 17.68 6.37 -13.73
C GLY A 79 16.25 5.86 -13.97
N ASP A 80 15.42 6.74 -14.51
CA ASP A 80 14.04 6.38 -14.84
C ASP A 80 14.01 5.26 -15.88
N HIS A 81 13.23 4.23 -15.59
CA HIS A 81 13.07 3.09 -16.48
C HIS A 81 11.71 2.42 -16.24
N LYS A 82 11.44 1.37 -17.00
CA LYS A 82 10.27 0.52 -16.80
C LYS A 82 10.73 -0.89 -16.46
N GLN A 83 10.10 -1.47 -15.46
CA GLN A 83 10.36 -2.84 -15.02
C GLN A 83 9.24 -3.74 -15.51
N LYS A 84 9.62 -4.88 -16.06
CA LYS A 84 8.69 -5.87 -16.59
C LYS A 84 8.22 -6.80 -15.49
N PHE A 85 6.91 -6.95 -15.37
CA PHE A 85 6.24 -7.84 -14.43
C PHE A 85 5.13 -8.62 -15.12
N TYR A 86 4.61 -9.61 -14.43
CA TYR A 86 3.48 -10.41 -14.88
C TYR A 86 2.27 -10.13 -13.99
N PHE A 87 1.13 -9.78 -14.58
CA PHE A 87 -0.11 -9.57 -13.85
C PHE A 87 -1.21 -10.46 -14.41
N GLY A 88 -1.37 -11.58 -13.74
CA GLY A 88 -2.35 -12.60 -14.04
C GLY A 88 -2.00 -13.56 -15.17
N HIS A 89 -2.88 -14.54 -15.30
CA HIS A 89 -2.91 -15.54 -16.35
C HIS A 89 -4.35 -15.60 -16.86
N LYS A 90 -4.75 -14.83 -17.89
CA LYS A 90 -6.14 -14.87 -18.40
C LYS A 90 -6.42 -16.23 -19.00
N PHE A 91 -6.98 -17.16 -18.22
CA PHE A 91 -7.33 -18.54 -18.59
C PHE A 91 -6.18 -19.43 -19.13
N SER A 92 -5.13 -18.84 -19.69
CA SER A 92 -3.94 -19.36 -20.38
C SER A 92 -3.07 -18.20 -20.96
N ALA A 93 -3.28 -16.93 -20.60
CA ALA A 93 -2.51 -15.81 -21.17
C ALA A 93 -1.92 -14.86 -20.11
N ILE A 94 -0.60 -14.89 -20.01
CA ILE A 94 0.21 -14.02 -19.16
C ILE A 94 0.17 -12.59 -19.72
N PHE A 95 -0.22 -11.61 -18.91
CA PHE A 95 -0.12 -10.19 -19.29
C PHE A 95 1.16 -9.61 -18.72
N GLU A 96 2.07 -9.29 -19.63
CA GLU A 96 3.28 -8.55 -19.30
C GLU A 96 2.88 -7.08 -19.08
N ILE A 97 3.11 -6.60 -17.86
CA ILE A 97 2.91 -5.20 -17.52
C ILE A 97 4.25 -4.53 -17.29
N LEU A 98 4.30 -3.23 -17.56
CA LEU A 98 5.47 -2.40 -17.34
C LEU A 98 5.16 -1.44 -16.20
N ILE A 99 5.80 -1.65 -15.05
CA ILE A 99 5.71 -0.75 -13.89
C ILE A 99 6.83 0.28 -14.01
N PRO A 100 6.52 1.58 -13.99
CA PRO A 100 7.54 2.63 -14.02
C PRO A 100 8.37 2.61 -12.72
N ALA A 101 9.67 2.82 -12.88
CA ALA A 101 10.63 3.00 -11.81
C ALA A 101 11.23 4.40 -11.94
N TYR A 102 11.01 5.23 -10.92
CA TYR A 102 11.43 6.63 -10.90
C TYR A 102 12.68 6.82 -10.05
N LYS A 103 13.59 7.67 -10.50
CA LYS A 103 14.74 8.09 -9.71
C LYS A 103 14.31 8.90 -8.50
N MET A 104 13.36 9.82 -8.68
CA MET A 104 12.89 10.71 -7.62
C MET A 104 11.52 10.27 -7.11
N MET A 105 11.37 10.29 -5.78
CA MET A 105 10.09 9.97 -5.12
C MET A 105 8.97 10.93 -5.57
N LYS A 106 9.33 12.21 -5.75
CA LYS A 106 8.42 13.26 -6.24
C LYS A 106 7.78 12.91 -7.58
N ASP A 107 8.55 12.38 -8.52
CA ASP A 107 8.04 12.06 -9.86
C ASP A 107 7.10 10.86 -9.81
N ALA A 108 7.37 9.88 -8.93
CA ALA A 108 6.49 8.75 -8.70
C ALA A 108 5.12 9.21 -8.16
N PHE A 109 5.09 10.03 -7.11
CA PHE A 109 3.82 10.47 -6.52
C PHE A 109 3.06 11.48 -7.39
N ASN A 110 3.76 12.32 -8.15
CA ASN A 110 3.11 13.19 -9.14
C ASN A 110 2.46 12.41 -10.28
N ALA A 111 3.11 11.35 -10.77
CA ALA A 111 2.56 10.51 -11.83
C ALA A 111 1.43 9.58 -11.35
N HIS A 112 1.42 9.26 -10.05
CA HIS A 112 0.47 8.34 -9.42
C HIS A 112 -0.23 9.02 -8.22
N PRO A 113 -1.15 9.97 -8.47
CA PRO A 113 -1.86 10.68 -7.40
C PRO A 113 -2.82 9.79 -6.60
N ASP A 114 -3.17 8.62 -7.13
CA ASP A 114 -4.00 7.58 -6.50
C ASP A 114 -3.22 6.67 -5.53
N ALA A 115 -1.88 6.73 -5.57
CA ALA A 115 -1.03 5.99 -4.64
C ALA A 115 -1.14 6.56 -3.23
N SER A 116 -1.71 5.76 -2.32
CA SER A 116 -1.90 6.12 -0.90
C SER A 116 -1.04 5.31 0.06
N VAL A 117 -0.28 4.34 -0.44
CA VAL A 117 0.61 3.49 0.34
C VAL A 117 2.05 3.60 -0.17
N LEU A 118 3.00 3.70 0.74
CA LEU A 118 4.43 3.51 0.46
C LEU A 118 4.92 2.27 1.20
N ILE A 119 5.57 1.36 0.48
CA ILE A 119 6.28 0.23 1.09
C ILE A 119 7.77 0.48 0.96
N SER A 120 8.44 0.70 2.09
CA SER A 120 9.84 1.08 2.15
C SER A 120 10.73 -0.13 2.45
N PHE A 121 11.49 -0.55 1.43
CA PHE A 121 12.61 -1.48 1.57
C PHE A 121 13.95 -0.74 1.72
N ALA A 122 13.92 0.51 2.20
CA ALA A 122 15.13 1.24 2.55
C ALA A 122 15.94 0.50 3.60
N SER A 123 17.27 0.64 3.54
CA SER A 123 18.14 0.05 4.57
C SER A 123 17.95 0.78 5.91
N LEU A 124 18.37 0.16 7.02
CA LEU A 124 18.38 0.79 8.35
C LEU A 124 19.09 2.16 8.38
N ARG A 125 20.04 2.37 7.46
CA ARG A 125 20.82 3.61 7.36
C ARG A 125 20.06 4.74 6.66
N SER A 126 19.14 4.42 5.75
CA SER A 126 18.49 5.37 4.86
C SER A 126 16.98 5.49 5.09
N VAL A 127 16.39 4.58 5.86
CA VAL A 127 14.94 4.51 6.09
C VAL A 127 14.41 5.74 6.82
N PHE A 128 15.16 6.29 7.77
CA PHE A 128 14.73 7.48 8.50
C PHE A 128 14.50 8.68 7.58
N GLU A 129 15.44 8.97 6.68
CA GLU A 129 15.30 10.06 5.71
C GLU A 129 14.22 9.76 4.67
N THR A 130 14.15 8.51 4.20
CA THR A 130 13.16 8.07 3.22
C THR A 130 11.73 8.24 3.73
N VAL A 131 11.47 7.82 4.96
CA VAL A 131 10.13 7.93 5.58
C VAL A 131 9.81 9.39 5.88
N ARG A 132 10.78 10.18 6.33
CA ARG A 132 10.59 11.61 6.56
C ARG A 132 10.20 12.34 5.27
N GLU A 133 10.89 12.05 4.16
CA GLU A 133 10.53 12.59 2.84
C GLU A 133 9.13 12.15 2.43
N ALA A 134 8.78 10.87 2.63
CA ALA A 134 7.46 10.35 2.32
C ALA A 134 6.32 11.02 3.11
N LEU A 135 6.57 11.38 4.38
CA LEU A 135 5.58 12.08 5.21
C LEU A 135 5.25 13.51 4.70
N GLU A 136 6.05 14.08 3.80
CA GLU A 136 5.76 15.37 3.18
C GLU A 136 4.65 15.28 2.10
N TYR A 137 4.31 14.07 1.63
CA TYR A 137 3.29 13.84 0.62
C TYR A 137 1.93 13.55 1.27
N SER A 138 0.99 14.49 1.18
CA SER A 138 -0.35 14.40 1.79
C SER A 138 -1.22 13.27 1.25
N GLN A 139 -0.92 12.72 0.06
CA GLN A 139 -1.65 11.58 -0.51
C GLN A 139 -1.33 10.25 0.20
N ILE A 140 -0.19 10.14 0.87
CA ILE A 140 0.23 8.91 1.55
C ILE A 140 -0.48 8.81 2.89
N ARG A 141 -1.21 7.73 3.10
CA ARG A 141 -1.91 7.42 4.35
C ARG A 141 -1.22 6.34 5.17
N VAL A 142 -0.47 5.46 4.49
CA VAL A 142 0.19 4.31 5.13
C VAL A 142 1.62 4.19 4.61
N ILE A 143 2.57 4.07 5.54
CA ILE A 143 3.97 3.75 5.23
C ILE A 143 4.33 2.43 5.92
N ALA A 144 4.61 1.40 5.14
CA ALA A 144 5.13 0.14 5.64
C ALA A 144 6.66 0.17 5.64
N ILE A 145 7.28 0.04 6.81
CA ILE A 145 8.73 0.05 6.98
C ILE A 145 9.22 -1.38 7.18
N ILE A 146 10.05 -1.89 6.25
CA ILE A 146 10.56 -3.27 6.29
C ILE A 146 11.93 -3.35 6.99
N ALA A 147 12.64 -2.23 7.11
CA ALA A 147 13.97 -2.19 7.71
C ALA A 147 13.96 -2.62 9.19
N GLU A 148 14.75 -3.63 9.52
CA GLU A 148 15.05 -4.00 10.90
C GLU A 148 16.30 -3.25 11.42
N GLY A 149 16.43 -3.13 12.75
CA GLY A 149 17.62 -2.54 13.38
C GLY A 149 17.70 -1.02 13.30
N VAL A 150 16.58 -0.33 13.04
CA VAL A 150 16.52 1.14 13.08
C VAL A 150 16.72 1.62 14.52
N PRO A 151 17.62 2.59 14.77
CA PRO A 151 17.80 3.17 16.10
C PRO A 151 16.47 3.68 16.68
N GLU A 152 16.16 3.29 17.91
CA GLU A 152 14.87 3.59 18.55
C GLU A 152 14.59 5.10 18.68
N ASN A 153 15.63 5.91 18.84
CA ASN A 153 15.51 7.37 18.85
C ASN A 153 15.04 7.94 17.51
N GLN A 154 15.42 7.33 16.39
CA GLN A 154 14.95 7.70 15.06
C GLN A 154 13.49 7.27 14.87
N THR A 155 13.14 6.05 15.26
CA THR A 155 11.75 5.55 15.21
C THR A 155 10.80 6.43 16.03
N ARG A 156 11.19 6.84 17.25
CA ARG A 156 10.42 7.79 18.06
C ARG A 156 10.15 9.12 17.36
N ARG A 157 11.09 9.59 16.53
CA ARG A 157 10.93 10.82 15.75
C ARG A 157 10.04 10.64 14.52
N LEU A 158 9.86 9.42 14.02
CA LEU A 158 8.92 9.13 12.92
C LEU A 158 7.47 9.01 13.43
N ILE A 159 7.29 8.61 14.68
CA ILE A 159 5.96 8.46 15.32
C ILE A 159 5.39 9.83 15.75
N LYS A 160 6.27 10.80 16.04
CA LYS A 160 5.91 12.11 16.59
C LYS A 160 5.59 13.12 15.49
#